data_AF-A0A8T7MIN3-F1
#
_entry.id   AF-A0A8T7MIN3-F1
#
_cell.length_a   1.000
_cell.length_b   1.000
_cell.length_c   1.000
_cell.angle_alpha   90.00
_cell.angle_beta   90.00
_cell.angle_gamma   90.00
#
_symmetry.space_group_name_H-M   'P 1'
#
loop_
_entity.id
_entity.type
_entity.pdbx_description
1 polymer ?
#
loop_
_entity_poly.entity_id
_entity_poly.type
_entity_poly.pdbx_seq_one_letter_code
_entity_poly.pdbx_strand_id
1 'polypeptide(L)'
;MPDIRYVCISDMHLGVHSSLLTNLATGSPESDVTQPSPVLRQLVACLKELISKNEGAEKPTLILNGDILELALCGDNEAAMAFERFIELIMPDNEEPLFKRVIYLPGNHDHHLWETARETQYVANYLSKHKPGENLDRPWHTTKMFVENDPNEVESYFLTRLIQRYEHLKEQKIVTVYPNFGLLSEDGNRCVIFTHGQFSESIYLMMSNLHLMVFPESQMPTTVWGVEAENFAWIDFFWSTLGRSAEVGSDVGLIYDKLQDEKQLKKLLSALAHSIVNKNSLLSGVKAEALKLLLEMTIGKVAQHERHVTATPLSDNAKEGFFHYVEGPLREHLLTERQTMPTEVTLVFGHTHKPFEEVMTFKGYPPHTKVYNTGGWVVDTQQTQPMHGGAIILVDENLHAASLRMYNEATEADHYAVKVTSVTQEGLPKDPFYTRLKSLVNPKSLPWSHFSEIVAQEVTHRMEILRERINQD
;
A
#
# COMPACT_ATOMS: atom_id res chain seq x y z
N MET A 1 -12.03 12.41 25.82
CA MET A 1 -10.57 12.23 25.59
C MET A 1 -10.35 11.88 24.11
N PRO A 2 -9.15 12.02 23.52
CA PRO A 2 -8.95 11.84 22.08
C PRO A 2 -9.12 10.38 21.66
N ASP A 3 -10.30 10.02 21.15
CA ASP A 3 -10.69 8.65 20.80
C ASP A 3 -10.15 8.28 19.43
N ILE A 4 -9.83 7.01 19.22
CA ILE A 4 -9.37 6.53 17.92
C ILE A 4 -10.55 6.62 16.94
N ARG A 5 -10.41 7.44 15.90
CA ARG A 5 -11.42 7.61 14.84
C ARG A 5 -11.05 6.95 13.53
N TYR A 6 -9.77 6.89 13.23
CA TYR A 6 -9.29 6.22 12.03
C TYR A 6 -8.12 5.30 12.36
N VAL A 7 -8.12 4.13 11.72
CA VAL A 7 -7.07 3.13 11.83
C VAL A 7 -6.57 2.85 10.43
N CYS A 8 -5.30 3.13 10.16
CA CYS A 8 -4.69 2.97 8.85
C CYS A 8 -3.64 1.86 8.87
N ILE A 9 -3.77 0.91 7.95
CA ILE A 9 -2.85 -0.20 7.72
C ILE A 9 -2.64 -0.36 6.20
N SER A 10 -1.46 -0.81 5.78
CA SER A 10 -1.11 -1.05 4.37
C SER A 10 -0.22 -2.29 4.26
N ASP A 11 0.15 -2.64 3.02
CA ASP A 11 1.22 -3.60 2.69
C ASP A 11 1.01 -4.94 3.42
N MET A 12 -0.25 -5.37 3.44
CA MET A 12 -0.68 -6.62 4.05
C MET A 12 -0.37 -7.82 3.14
N HIS A 13 -0.34 -7.61 1.82
CA HIS A 13 -0.08 -8.64 0.79
C HIS A 13 -0.81 -9.96 1.07
N LEU A 14 -2.12 -9.88 1.34
CA LEU A 14 -2.92 -11.06 1.66
C LEU A 14 -2.97 -12.00 0.44
N GLY A 15 -2.68 -13.28 0.67
CA GLY A 15 -2.64 -14.34 -0.34
C GLY A 15 -1.27 -14.97 -0.52
N VAL A 16 -0.18 -14.21 -0.35
CA VAL A 16 1.19 -14.74 -0.54
C VAL A 16 1.83 -15.25 0.75
N HIS A 17 2.61 -16.32 0.61
CA HIS A 17 3.33 -16.99 1.69
C HIS A 17 4.31 -16.09 2.46
N SER A 18 4.89 -15.08 1.80
CA SER A 18 5.81 -14.11 2.42
C SER A 18 5.10 -13.14 3.37
N SER A 19 3.78 -12.97 3.24
CA SER A 19 2.99 -12.17 4.17
C SER A 19 2.80 -12.91 5.49
N LEU A 20 3.09 -12.21 6.59
CA LEU A 20 2.81 -12.64 7.95
C LEU A 20 1.30 -12.71 8.24
N LEU A 21 0.48 -12.02 7.46
CA LEU A 21 -0.97 -11.96 7.63
C LEU A 21 -1.71 -13.04 6.84
N THR A 22 -1.01 -13.73 5.93
CA THR A 22 -1.49 -14.94 5.25
C THR A 22 -1.04 -16.18 6.03
N ASN A 23 -1.93 -17.13 6.29
CA ASN A 23 -1.54 -18.36 6.98
C ASN A 23 -0.71 -19.27 6.06
N LEU A 24 0.15 -20.10 6.65
CA LEU A 24 0.89 -21.14 5.94
C LEU A 24 0.25 -22.51 6.22
N ALA A 25 0.25 -23.39 5.22
CA ALA A 25 -0.19 -24.76 5.40
C ALA A 25 0.77 -25.52 6.34
N THR A 26 0.23 -26.37 7.21
CA THR A 26 1.05 -27.08 8.21
C THR A 26 2.11 -27.95 7.54
N GLY A 27 3.39 -27.65 7.81
CA GLY A 27 4.54 -28.38 7.26
C GLY A 27 4.78 -28.13 5.77
N SER A 28 4.25 -27.05 5.20
CA SER A 28 4.40 -26.67 3.80
C SER A 28 4.71 -25.18 3.68
N PRO A 29 5.54 -24.76 2.70
CA PRO A 29 5.79 -23.34 2.42
C PRO A 29 4.63 -22.65 1.68
N GLU A 30 3.57 -23.39 1.35
CA GLU A 30 2.41 -22.88 0.63
C GLU A 30 1.44 -22.12 1.54
N SER A 31 0.76 -21.12 0.98
CA SER A 31 -0.30 -20.38 1.67
C SER A 31 -1.49 -21.30 2.00
N ASP A 32 -2.05 -21.15 3.20
CA ASP A 32 -3.36 -21.69 3.58
C ASP A 32 -4.37 -20.57 3.73
N VAL A 33 -5.16 -20.34 2.68
CA VAL A 33 -6.17 -19.27 2.66
C VAL A 33 -7.49 -19.64 3.36
N THR A 34 -7.57 -20.82 3.97
CA THR A 34 -8.77 -21.30 4.66
C THR A 34 -8.84 -20.90 6.13
N GLN A 35 -7.73 -20.43 6.70
CA GLN A 35 -7.62 -19.98 8.09
C GLN A 35 -6.85 -18.64 8.17
N PRO A 36 -7.17 -17.75 9.13
CA PRO A 36 -6.34 -16.59 9.39
C PRO A 36 -5.02 -17.01 10.04
N SER A 37 -3.94 -16.29 9.71
CA SER A 37 -2.62 -16.55 10.29
C SER A 37 -2.60 -16.27 11.81
N PRO A 38 -1.68 -16.88 12.56
CA PRO A 38 -1.48 -16.56 13.97
C PRO A 38 -1.22 -15.07 14.21
N VAL A 39 -0.42 -14.42 13.35
CA VAL A 39 -0.13 -12.99 13.43
C VAL A 39 -1.40 -12.16 13.21
N LEU A 40 -2.21 -12.49 12.21
CA LEU A 40 -3.45 -11.77 11.89
C LEU A 40 -4.46 -11.85 13.05
N ARG A 41 -4.61 -13.03 13.67
CA ARG A 41 -5.48 -13.20 14.84
C ARG A 41 -5.04 -12.30 16.00
N GLN A 42 -3.74 -12.26 16.30
CA GLN A 42 -3.24 -11.44 17.41
C GLN A 42 -3.22 -9.95 17.11
N LEU A 43 -2.98 -9.57 15.85
CA LEU A 43 -3.11 -8.19 15.38
C LEU A 43 -4.51 -7.66 15.68
N VAL A 44 -5.54 -8.41 15.30
CA VAL A 44 -6.94 -8.03 15.57
C VAL A 44 -7.25 -8.05 17.06
N ALA A 45 -6.70 -8.99 17.84
CA ALA A 45 -6.87 -8.97 19.29
C ALA A 45 -6.28 -7.70 19.95
N CYS A 46 -5.12 -7.25 19.49
CA CYS A 46 -4.50 -5.99 19.91
C CYS A 46 -5.35 -4.77 19.56
N LEU A 47 -5.89 -4.73 18.33
CA LEU A 47 -6.78 -3.66 17.90
C LEU A 47 -8.10 -3.66 18.68
N LYS A 48 -8.70 -4.84 18.93
CA LYS A 48 -9.90 -4.98 19.78
C LYS A 48 -9.65 -4.44 21.18
N GLU A 49 -8.55 -4.82 21.84
CA GLU A 49 -8.19 -4.31 23.17
C GLU A 49 -8.04 -2.80 23.17
N LEU A 50 -7.33 -2.23 22.19
CA LEU A 50 -7.08 -0.80 22.13
C LEU A 50 -8.34 0.02 21.84
N ILE A 51 -9.13 -0.38 20.84
CA ILE A 51 -10.37 0.31 20.44
C ILE A 51 -11.45 0.18 21.54
N SER A 52 -11.44 -0.89 22.32
CA SER A 52 -12.34 -1.03 23.48
C SER A 52 -12.16 0.07 24.54
N LYS A 53 -11.03 0.78 24.51
CA LYS A 53 -10.73 1.89 25.42
C LYS A 53 -11.19 3.24 24.89
N ASN A 54 -11.82 3.31 23.72
CA ASN A 54 -12.52 4.53 23.29
C ASN A 54 -13.64 4.84 24.29
N GLU A 55 -13.84 6.12 24.61
CA GLU A 55 -14.89 6.56 25.54
C GLU A 55 -16.23 6.75 24.83
N GLY A 56 -16.19 7.20 23.58
CA GLY A 56 -17.32 7.34 22.68
C GLY A 56 -17.80 6.00 22.13
N ALA A 57 -19.11 5.91 21.87
CA ALA A 57 -19.74 4.70 21.34
C ALA A 57 -19.45 4.46 19.85
N GLU A 58 -18.96 5.48 19.14
CA GLU A 58 -18.78 5.41 17.70
C GLU A 58 -17.46 4.69 17.34
N LYS A 59 -17.60 3.60 16.58
CA LYS A 59 -16.49 2.78 16.11
C LYS A 59 -15.63 3.53 15.08
N PRO A 60 -14.32 3.26 15.03
CA PRO A 60 -13.43 3.88 14.04
C PRO A 60 -13.74 3.44 12.60
N THR A 61 -13.23 4.22 11.65
CA THR A 61 -13.13 3.85 10.23
C THR A 61 -11.78 3.20 9.97
N LEU A 62 -11.79 2.06 9.27
CA LEU A 62 -10.59 1.39 8.78
C LEU A 62 -10.18 1.99 7.44
N ILE A 63 -8.91 2.34 7.31
CA ILE A 63 -8.27 2.78 6.08
C ILE A 63 -7.26 1.71 5.68
N LEU A 64 -7.48 1.11 4.52
CA LEU A 64 -6.62 0.11 3.91
C LEU A 64 -5.78 0.81 2.82
N ASN A 65 -4.55 1.21 3.15
CA ASN A 65 -3.73 2.18 2.41
C ASN A 65 -2.71 1.55 1.45
N GLY A 66 -3.20 0.68 0.57
CA GLY A 66 -2.45 0.06 -0.52
C GLY A 66 -1.83 -1.28 -0.17
N ASP A 67 -1.61 -2.07 -1.22
CA ASP A 67 -0.99 -3.40 -1.19
C ASP A 67 -1.61 -4.33 -0.14
N ILE A 68 -2.94 -4.37 -0.13
CA ILE A 68 -3.72 -5.15 0.83
C ILE A 68 -3.87 -6.57 0.35
N LEU A 69 -4.18 -6.73 -0.94
CA LEU A 69 -4.22 -8.01 -1.63
C LEU A 69 -2.95 -8.16 -2.45
N GLU A 70 -2.40 -9.37 -2.52
CA GLU A 70 -1.28 -9.67 -3.42
C GLU A 70 -1.81 -10.23 -4.74
N LEU A 71 -2.00 -9.38 -5.76
CA LEU A 71 -2.45 -9.84 -7.08
C LEU A 71 -1.29 -9.97 -8.08
N ALA A 72 -0.07 -9.56 -7.71
CA ALA A 72 1.11 -9.69 -8.55
C ALA A 72 1.78 -11.08 -8.41
N LEU A 73 1.63 -11.74 -7.26
CA LEU A 73 2.34 -12.99 -6.94
C LEU A 73 1.43 -14.18 -6.61
N CYS A 74 0.11 -13.99 -6.47
CA CYS A 74 -0.84 -15.10 -6.27
C CYS A 74 -2.14 -14.88 -7.04
N GLY A 75 -3.00 -15.91 -7.06
CA GLY A 75 -4.28 -15.83 -7.78
C GLY A 75 -5.33 -14.99 -7.05
N ASP A 76 -6.24 -14.35 -7.81
CA ASP A 76 -7.35 -13.56 -7.28
C ASP A 76 -8.18 -14.33 -6.23
N ASN A 77 -8.36 -15.64 -6.44
CA ASN A 77 -9.08 -16.50 -5.51
C ASN A 77 -8.37 -16.65 -4.16
N GLU A 78 -7.03 -16.78 -4.17
CA GLU A 78 -6.24 -16.95 -2.95
C GLU A 78 -6.20 -15.64 -2.15
N ALA A 79 -5.90 -14.53 -2.83
CA ALA A 79 -5.91 -13.21 -2.21
C ALA A 79 -7.28 -12.85 -1.63
N ALA A 80 -8.37 -13.14 -2.37
CA ALA A 80 -9.73 -12.93 -1.89
C ALA A 80 -10.07 -13.80 -0.68
N MET A 81 -9.74 -15.09 -0.71
CA MET A 81 -9.98 -15.99 0.42
C MET A 81 -9.17 -15.58 1.67
N ALA A 82 -7.93 -15.11 1.50
CA ALA A 82 -7.14 -14.56 2.60
C ALA A 82 -7.75 -13.26 3.15
N PHE A 83 -8.24 -12.37 2.28
CA PHE A 83 -8.96 -11.15 2.68
C PHE A 83 -10.22 -11.45 3.50
N GLU A 84 -10.97 -12.50 3.17
CA GLU A 84 -12.13 -12.92 3.97
C GLU A 84 -11.76 -13.30 5.40
N ARG A 85 -10.62 -13.97 5.60
CA ARG A 85 -10.14 -14.32 6.95
C ARG A 85 -9.88 -13.08 7.79
N PHE A 86 -9.44 -11.98 7.18
CA PHE A 86 -9.32 -10.69 7.86
C PHE A 86 -10.70 -10.11 8.20
N ILE A 87 -11.63 -10.08 7.24
CA ILE A 87 -13.00 -9.58 7.43
C ILE A 87 -13.74 -10.32 8.54
N GLU A 88 -13.64 -11.65 8.60
CA GLU A 88 -14.25 -12.47 9.64
C GLU A 88 -13.79 -12.10 11.05
N LEU A 89 -12.54 -11.62 11.20
CA LEU A 89 -11.99 -11.22 12.50
C LEU A 89 -12.42 -9.79 12.90
N ILE A 90 -12.51 -8.87 11.94
CA ILE A 90 -12.81 -7.46 12.20
C ILE A 90 -14.31 -7.12 12.12
N MET A 91 -15.11 -7.94 11.44
CA MET A 91 -16.56 -7.80 11.28
C MET A 91 -17.25 -9.18 11.46
N PRO A 92 -17.15 -9.79 12.64
CA PRO A 92 -17.73 -11.11 12.91
C PRO A 92 -19.28 -11.08 12.94
N ASP A 93 -19.90 -12.22 12.67
CA ASP A 93 -21.38 -12.37 12.64
C ASP A 93 -22.03 -12.21 14.04
N ASN A 94 -21.35 -12.72 15.08
CA ASN A 94 -21.91 -12.83 16.44
C ASN A 94 -21.34 -11.83 17.45
N GLU A 95 -20.57 -10.84 17.01
CA GLU A 95 -20.05 -9.76 17.86
C GLU A 95 -20.20 -8.42 17.15
N GLU A 96 -20.09 -7.31 17.89
CA GLU A 96 -20.06 -5.99 17.25
C GLU A 96 -18.83 -5.86 16.33
N PRO A 97 -19.01 -5.33 15.10
CA PRO A 97 -17.90 -4.98 14.23
C PRO A 97 -16.92 -4.02 14.92
N LEU A 98 -15.63 -4.24 14.65
CA LEU A 98 -14.56 -3.39 15.15
C LEU A 98 -14.57 -2.00 14.48
N PHE A 99 -15.04 -1.96 13.22
CA PHE A 99 -15.06 -0.77 12.39
C PHE A 99 -16.46 -0.51 11.84
N LYS A 100 -16.86 0.77 11.79
CA LYS A 100 -18.13 1.17 11.17
C LYS A 100 -18.09 1.21 9.64
N ARG A 101 -16.88 1.40 9.08
CA ARG A 101 -16.65 1.67 7.66
C ARG A 101 -15.25 1.26 7.26
N VAL A 102 -15.10 0.84 6.02
CA VAL A 102 -13.82 0.54 5.38
C VAL A 102 -13.63 1.46 4.18
N ILE A 103 -12.51 2.16 4.15
CA ILE A 103 -12.01 2.93 3.02
C ILE A 103 -10.79 2.17 2.49
N TYR A 104 -10.78 1.88 1.21
CA TYR A 104 -9.76 1.12 0.53
C TYR A 104 -9.07 1.99 -0.51
N LEU A 105 -7.74 2.07 -0.43
CA LEU A 105 -6.89 2.79 -1.36
C LEU A 105 -5.99 1.73 -2.02
N PRO A 106 -6.22 1.37 -3.29
CA PRO A 106 -5.36 0.43 -4.00
C PRO A 106 -3.91 0.91 -4.10
N GLY A 107 -2.96 -0.01 -3.91
CA GLY A 107 -1.54 0.17 -4.19
C GLY A 107 -1.18 -0.39 -5.57
N ASN A 108 0.08 -0.76 -5.76
CA ASN A 108 0.53 -1.30 -7.04
C ASN A 108 0.25 -2.80 -7.15
N HIS A 109 0.34 -3.57 -6.06
CA HIS A 109 0.09 -5.02 -6.07
C HIS A 109 -1.38 -5.39 -6.21
N ASP A 110 -2.29 -4.46 -5.92
CA ASP A 110 -3.73 -4.62 -6.06
C ASP A 110 -4.37 -3.52 -6.93
N HIS A 111 -3.57 -2.89 -7.79
CA HIS A 111 -4.01 -1.83 -8.71
C HIS A 111 -5.17 -2.26 -9.61
N HIS A 112 -5.23 -3.54 -9.98
CA HIS A 112 -6.36 -4.08 -10.76
C HIS A 112 -7.74 -3.86 -10.12
N LEU A 113 -7.80 -3.75 -8.78
CA LEU A 113 -9.04 -3.46 -8.07
C LEU A 113 -9.48 -2.00 -8.25
N TRP A 114 -8.54 -1.08 -8.47
CA TRP A 114 -8.85 0.29 -8.91
C TRP A 114 -9.47 0.27 -10.31
N GLU A 115 -8.84 -0.41 -11.27
CA GLU A 115 -9.33 -0.47 -12.66
C GLU A 115 -10.74 -1.07 -12.72
N THR A 116 -10.98 -2.15 -11.97
CA THR A 116 -12.31 -2.76 -11.85
C THR A 116 -13.35 -1.77 -11.30
N ALA A 117 -13.00 -1.01 -10.26
CA ALA A 117 -13.91 -0.03 -9.66
C ALA A 117 -14.20 1.14 -10.61
N ARG A 118 -13.16 1.68 -11.27
CA ARG A 118 -13.27 2.74 -12.27
C ARG A 118 -14.20 2.33 -13.42
N GLU A 119 -13.98 1.17 -14.00
CA GLU A 119 -14.78 0.68 -15.12
C GLU A 119 -16.22 0.38 -14.71
N THR A 120 -16.41 -0.23 -13.54
CA THR A 120 -17.75 -0.50 -13.00
C THR A 120 -18.52 0.80 -12.78
N GLN A 121 -17.89 1.83 -12.19
CA GLN A 121 -18.51 3.14 -12.03
C GLN A 121 -18.85 3.76 -13.39
N TYR A 122 -17.94 3.70 -14.37
CA TYR A 122 -18.19 4.26 -15.69
C TYR A 122 -19.40 3.58 -16.35
N VAL A 123 -19.51 2.26 -16.30
CA VAL A 123 -20.65 1.53 -16.87
C VAL A 123 -21.94 1.78 -16.07
N ALA A 124 -21.90 1.53 -14.75
CA ALA A 124 -23.10 1.52 -13.92
C ALA A 124 -23.64 2.92 -13.62
N ASN A 125 -22.77 3.93 -13.48
CA ASN A 125 -23.16 5.26 -12.99
C ASN A 125 -23.08 6.36 -14.05
N TYR A 126 -22.24 6.20 -15.09
CA TYR A 126 -22.10 7.18 -16.17
C TYR A 126 -22.86 6.73 -17.42
N LEU A 127 -22.50 5.60 -18.03
CA LEU A 127 -23.12 5.16 -19.28
C LEU A 127 -24.62 4.90 -19.15
N SER A 128 -25.08 4.36 -18.02
CA SER A 128 -26.51 4.10 -17.76
C SER A 128 -27.38 5.36 -17.80
N LYS A 129 -26.78 6.54 -17.65
CA LYS A 129 -27.46 7.85 -17.68
C LYS A 129 -27.41 8.52 -19.06
N HIS A 130 -26.63 7.97 -20.00
CA HIS A 130 -26.46 8.53 -21.35
C HIS A 130 -27.27 7.74 -22.38
N LYS A 131 -27.71 8.42 -23.44
CA LYS A 131 -28.51 7.84 -24.53
C LYS A 131 -27.63 7.47 -25.74
N PRO A 132 -28.05 6.49 -26.57
CA PRO A 132 -27.38 6.21 -27.82
C PRO A 132 -27.23 7.46 -28.71
N GLY A 133 -26.01 7.72 -29.18
CA GLY A 133 -25.68 8.87 -30.03
C GLY A 133 -25.18 10.11 -29.28
N GLU A 134 -25.17 10.10 -27.95
CA GLU A 134 -24.52 11.14 -27.15
C GLU A 134 -22.99 10.97 -27.15
N ASN A 135 -22.26 12.07 -27.05
CA ASN A 135 -20.81 12.02 -26.84
C ASN A 135 -20.52 11.54 -25.41
N LEU A 136 -19.51 10.69 -25.27
CA LEU A 136 -19.10 10.13 -23.99
C LEU A 136 -17.72 10.67 -23.61
N ASP A 137 -17.57 11.09 -22.36
CA ASP A 137 -16.29 11.47 -21.79
C ASP A 137 -15.45 10.23 -21.47
N ARG A 138 -14.15 10.44 -21.24
CA ARG A 138 -13.25 9.34 -20.87
C ARG A 138 -13.50 8.89 -19.42
N PRO A 139 -13.24 7.62 -19.09
CA PRO A 139 -13.27 7.13 -17.70
C PRO A 139 -12.33 7.89 -16.76
N TRP A 140 -12.62 7.84 -15.45
CA TRP A 140 -11.89 8.58 -14.42
C TRP A 140 -10.59 7.93 -13.99
N HIS A 141 -9.45 8.59 -14.14
CA HIS A 141 -8.18 8.04 -13.63
C HIS A 141 -7.96 8.26 -12.13
N THR A 142 -8.73 9.13 -11.47
CA THR A 142 -8.64 9.35 -10.02
C THR A 142 -10.01 9.54 -9.39
N THR A 143 -10.11 9.33 -8.09
CA THR A 143 -11.24 9.79 -7.27
C THR A 143 -10.98 11.21 -6.77
N LYS A 144 -11.98 11.78 -6.09
CA LYS A 144 -11.72 12.93 -5.21
C LYS A 144 -10.87 12.52 -4.03
N MET A 145 -10.10 13.45 -3.49
CA MET A 145 -9.32 13.29 -2.25
C MET A 145 -10.23 13.27 -1.02
N PHE A 146 -11.16 14.22 -0.93
CA PHE A 146 -12.07 14.35 0.22
C PHE A 146 -13.44 13.74 -0.12
N VAL A 147 -13.66 12.49 0.31
CA VAL A 147 -14.90 11.74 0.00
C VAL A 147 -15.93 11.72 1.12
N GLU A 148 -15.66 12.38 2.25
CA GLU A 148 -16.62 12.45 3.34
C GLU A 148 -17.89 13.19 2.87
N ASN A 149 -19.03 12.50 2.96
CA ASN A 149 -20.32 12.96 2.43
C ASN A 149 -20.39 13.12 0.90
N ASP A 150 -19.51 12.49 0.12
CA ASP A 150 -19.65 12.49 -1.33
C ASP A 150 -20.89 11.65 -1.73
N PRO A 151 -21.90 12.23 -2.40
CA PRO A 151 -23.05 11.45 -2.86
C PRO A 151 -22.70 10.43 -3.95
N ASN A 152 -21.48 10.48 -4.51
CA ASN A 152 -21.00 9.59 -5.57
C ASN A 152 -19.73 8.82 -5.14
N GLU A 153 -19.68 8.35 -3.89
CA GLU A 153 -18.63 7.44 -3.45
C GLU A 153 -18.43 6.28 -4.43
N VAL A 154 -17.17 5.97 -4.71
CA VAL A 154 -16.79 4.86 -5.58
C VAL A 154 -16.80 3.58 -4.76
N GLU A 155 -17.56 2.59 -5.19
CA GLU A 155 -17.61 1.29 -4.53
C GLU A 155 -16.44 0.42 -5.01
N SER A 156 -15.70 -0.20 -4.09
CA SER A 156 -14.80 -1.31 -4.44
C SER A 156 -15.67 -2.52 -4.78
N TYR A 157 -16.04 -2.65 -6.06
CA TYR A 157 -17.04 -3.62 -6.50
C TYR A 157 -16.65 -5.05 -6.10
N PHE A 158 -15.43 -5.46 -6.39
CA PHE A 158 -14.95 -6.81 -6.07
C PHE A 158 -14.98 -7.09 -4.56
N LEU A 159 -14.35 -6.24 -3.75
CA LEU A 159 -14.29 -6.45 -2.29
C LEU A 159 -15.66 -6.33 -1.63
N THR A 160 -16.51 -5.42 -2.11
CA THR A 160 -17.88 -5.29 -1.60
C THR A 160 -18.70 -6.54 -1.87
N ARG A 161 -18.65 -7.07 -3.10
CA ARG A 161 -19.35 -8.32 -3.44
C ARG A 161 -18.79 -9.53 -2.70
N LEU A 162 -17.49 -9.54 -2.40
CA LEU A 162 -16.83 -10.57 -1.61
C LEU A 162 -17.41 -10.62 -0.18
N ILE A 163 -17.46 -9.48 0.53
CA ILE A 163 -17.96 -9.46 1.91
C ILE A 163 -19.49 -9.62 2.00
N GLN A 164 -20.24 -9.21 0.98
CA GLN A 164 -21.70 -9.35 0.95
C GLN A 164 -22.17 -10.80 0.77
N ARG A 165 -21.26 -11.75 0.59
CA ARG A 165 -21.57 -13.20 0.68
C ARG A 165 -21.91 -13.62 2.10
N TYR A 166 -21.48 -12.86 3.10
CA TYR A 166 -21.88 -13.04 4.50
C TYR A 166 -23.20 -12.32 4.77
N GLU A 167 -24.17 -13.02 5.36
CA GLU A 167 -25.53 -12.52 5.57
C GLU A 167 -25.55 -11.22 6.39
N HIS A 168 -24.75 -11.15 7.45
CA HIS A 168 -24.67 -9.99 8.35
C HIS A 168 -23.98 -8.77 7.72
N LEU A 169 -23.31 -8.93 6.56
CA LEU A 169 -22.60 -7.87 5.85
C LEU A 169 -23.25 -7.49 4.52
N LYS A 170 -24.47 -7.96 4.22
CA LYS A 170 -25.17 -7.68 2.95
C LYS A 170 -25.30 -6.20 2.60
N GLU A 171 -25.45 -5.35 3.61
CA GLU A 171 -25.58 -3.90 3.43
C GLU A 171 -24.23 -3.16 3.58
N GLN A 172 -23.17 -3.87 3.99
CA GLN A 172 -21.85 -3.28 4.13
C GLN A 172 -21.24 -3.02 2.75
N LYS A 173 -20.62 -1.86 2.60
CA LYS A 173 -19.86 -1.48 1.41
C LYS A 173 -18.43 -1.13 1.78
N ILE A 174 -17.52 -1.38 0.85
CA ILE A 174 -16.13 -0.91 0.91
C ILE A 174 -16.01 0.22 -0.10
N VAL A 175 -15.67 1.41 0.39
CA VAL A 175 -15.48 2.60 -0.45
C VAL A 175 -14.05 2.61 -0.96
N THR A 176 -13.85 2.83 -2.26
CA THR A 176 -12.52 2.96 -2.85
C THR A 176 -12.17 4.43 -3.13
N VAL A 177 -10.90 4.76 -2.95
CA VAL A 177 -10.31 6.09 -3.16
C VAL A 177 -8.95 5.92 -3.83
N TYR A 178 -8.59 6.76 -4.79
CA TYR A 178 -7.34 6.60 -5.54
C TYR A 178 -6.86 7.90 -6.22
N PRO A 179 -5.55 8.21 -6.21
CA PRO A 179 -4.46 7.55 -5.49
C PRO A 179 -4.24 8.11 -4.07
N ASN A 180 -5.05 9.11 -3.68
CA ASN A 180 -4.91 9.82 -2.40
C ASN A 180 -6.27 9.94 -1.71
N PHE A 181 -6.26 9.86 -0.39
CA PHE A 181 -7.42 10.10 0.47
C PHE A 181 -7.10 11.15 1.51
N GLY A 182 -7.99 12.11 1.70
CA GLY A 182 -7.83 13.21 2.65
C GLY A 182 -8.91 13.21 3.73
N LEU A 183 -8.49 13.48 4.96
CA LEU A 183 -9.34 13.87 6.08
C LEU A 183 -9.09 15.32 6.42
N LEU A 184 -10.15 16.05 6.74
CA LEU A 184 -10.09 17.47 7.05
C LEU A 184 -10.76 17.74 8.40
N SER A 185 -10.13 18.55 9.25
CA SER A 185 -10.75 18.99 10.49
C SER A 185 -11.96 19.90 10.21
N GLU A 186 -12.88 20.01 11.17
CA GLU A 186 -14.10 20.83 11.02
C GLU A 186 -13.77 22.31 10.67
N ASP A 187 -12.68 22.85 11.20
CA ASP A 187 -12.21 24.21 10.93
C ASP A 187 -11.42 24.34 9.61
N GLY A 188 -11.15 23.22 8.93
CA GLY A 188 -10.41 23.16 7.68
C GLY A 188 -8.92 23.46 7.76
N ASN A 189 -8.35 23.56 8.97
CA ASN A 189 -6.95 23.95 9.20
C ASN A 189 -5.99 22.76 9.28
N ARG A 190 -6.46 21.59 9.68
CA ARG A 190 -5.67 20.36 9.77
C ARG A 190 -6.14 19.35 8.73
N CYS A 191 -5.17 18.69 8.11
CA CYS A 191 -5.41 17.66 7.12
C CYS A 191 -4.52 16.44 7.36
N VAL A 192 -5.08 15.25 7.18
CA VAL A 192 -4.31 13.99 7.09
C VAL A 192 -4.54 13.44 5.70
N ILE A 193 -3.45 13.20 4.98
CA ILE A 193 -3.48 12.67 3.62
C ILE A 193 -2.84 11.29 3.63
N PHE A 194 -3.59 10.32 3.12
CA PHE A 194 -3.16 8.95 2.90
C PHE A 194 -2.85 8.76 1.42
N THR A 195 -1.72 8.13 1.13
CA THR A 195 -1.33 7.68 -0.20
C THR A 195 -0.56 6.37 -0.05
N HIS A 196 -0.65 5.44 -0.99
CA HIS A 196 0.16 4.23 -0.89
C HIS A 196 1.66 4.55 -1.04
N GLY A 197 2.00 5.40 -2.02
CA GLY A 197 3.35 5.90 -2.24
C GLY A 197 4.03 5.44 -3.54
N GLN A 198 3.41 4.55 -4.32
CA GLN A 198 4.01 3.97 -5.54
C GLN A 198 4.56 5.02 -6.53
N PHE A 199 3.89 6.16 -6.72
CA PHE A 199 4.37 7.19 -7.65
C PHE A 199 5.65 7.92 -7.20
N SER A 200 6.21 7.55 -6.05
CA SER A 200 7.53 7.97 -5.60
C SER A 200 8.65 7.20 -6.30
N GLU A 201 8.37 6.08 -6.94
CA GLU A 201 9.39 5.31 -7.66
C GLU A 201 9.22 5.44 -9.18
N SER A 202 10.34 5.61 -9.87
CA SER A 202 10.36 5.87 -11.32
C SER A 202 9.76 4.74 -12.15
N ILE A 203 9.72 3.53 -11.59
CA ILE A 203 9.20 2.34 -12.27
C ILE A 203 7.70 2.40 -12.49
N TYR A 204 6.95 3.04 -11.60
CA TYR A 204 5.52 3.30 -11.76
C TYR A 204 5.24 4.53 -12.64
N LEU A 205 6.29 5.27 -13.01
CA LEU A 205 6.26 6.39 -13.96
C LEU A 205 6.88 6.02 -15.32
N MET A 206 7.06 4.73 -15.60
CA MET A 206 7.75 4.22 -16.80
C MET A 206 7.20 4.81 -18.09
N MET A 207 5.87 4.87 -18.24
CA MET A 207 5.25 5.32 -19.49
C MET A 207 5.40 6.82 -19.69
N SER A 208 5.31 7.61 -18.62
CA SER A 208 5.64 9.05 -18.66
C SER A 208 7.10 9.27 -19.04
N ASN A 209 8.02 8.51 -18.44
CA ASN A 209 9.44 8.58 -18.75
C ASN A 209 9.72 8.19 -20.22
N LEU A 210 9.10 7.12 -20.72
CA LEU A 210 9.21 6.71 -22.11
C LEU A 210 8.65 7.78 -23.06
N HIS A 211 7.51 8.39 -22.71
CA HIS A 211 6.92 9.47 -23.48
C HIS A 211 7.89 10.66 -23.62
N LEU A 212 8.54 11.08 -22.54
CA LEU A 212 9.57 12.14 -22.59
C LEU A 212 10.79 11.77 -23.43
N MET A 213 11.24 10.52 -23.37
CA MET A 213 12.39 10.09 -24.18
C MET A 213 12.08 10.12 -25.68
N VAL A 214 10.85 9.75 -26.07
CA VAL A 214 10.42 9.75 -27.48
C VAL A 214 10.07 11.16 -27.94
N PHE A 215 9.51 11.99 -27.06
CA PHE A 215 9.09 13.36 -27.34
C PHE A 215 9.74 14.34 -26.35
N PRO A 216 11.00 14.77 -26.58
CA PRO A 216 11.76 15.56 -25.62
C PRO A 216 11.20 16.96 -25.31
N GLU A 217 10.26 17.46 -26.13
CA GLU A 217 9.55 18.72 -25.90
C GLU A 217 8.35 18.56 -24.96
N SER A 218 7.92 17.33 -24.68
CA SER A 218 6.86 17.03 -23.71
C SER A 218 7.31 17.31 -22.28
N GLN A 219 6.35 17.36 -21.35
CA GLN A 219 6.61 17.55 -19.92
C GLN A 219 6.04 16.38 -19.11
N MET A 220 6.63 16.10 -17.94
CA MET A 220 6.03 15.16 -17.00
C MET A 220 4.63 15.63 -16.61
N PRO A 221 3.68 14.71 -16.41
CA PRO A 221 2.37 15.07 -15.88
C PRO A 221 2.50 15.68 -14.47
N THR A 222 1.87 16.84 -14.27
CA THR A 222 1.91 17.59 -13.01
C THR A 222 0.71 17.32 -12.11
N THR A 223 -0.26 16.53 -12.57
CA THR A 223 -1.48 16.19 -11.83
C THR A 223 -1.53 14.69 -11.59
N VAL A 224 -2.16 14.28 -10.49
CA VAL A 224 -2.42 12.85 -10.21
C VAL A 224 -3.18 12.16 -11.35
N TRP A 225 -4.09 12.89 -11.99
CA TRP A 225 -4.83 12.40 -13.14
C TRP A 225 -3.90 12.12 -14.31
N GLY A 226 -3.02 13.06 -14.66
CA GLY A 226 -2.06 12.87 -15.76
C GLY A 226 -1.09 11.72 -15.48
N VAL A 227 -0.58 11.65 -14.24
CA VAL A 227 0.33 10.58 -13.81
C VAL A 227 -0.34 9.21 -13.99
N GLU A 228 -1.55 9.05 -13.47
CA GLU A 228 -2.27 7.78 -13.61
C GLU A 228 -2.71 7.51 -15.05
N ALA A 229 -3.23 8.51 -15.77
CA ALA A 229 -3.69 8.36 -17.15
C ALA A 229 -2.59 7.86 -18.10
N GLU A 230 -1.33 8.25 -17.85
CA GLU A 230 -0.19 7.80 -18.64
C GLU A 230 0.31 6.41 -18.22
N ASN A 231 0.22 6.04 -16.93
CA ASN A 231 0.92 4.87 -16.38
C ASN A 231 0.01 3.71 -15.96
N PHE A 232 -1.31 3.89 -15.81
CA PHE A 232 -2.21 2.88 -15.24
C PHE A 232 -2.08 1.51 -15.90
N ALA A 233 -2.02 1.46 -17.23
CA ALA A 233 -1.96 0.20 -17.97
C ALA A 233 -0.64 -0.54 -17.77
N TRP A 234 0.46 0.20 -17.56
CA TRP A 234 1.75 -0.40 -17.22
C TRP A 234 1.72 -0.99 -15.81
N ILE A 235 1.13 -0.25 -14.86
CA ILE A 235 1.04 -0.68 -13.47
C ILE A 235 0.14 -1.94 -13.36
N ASP A 236 -1.08 -1.87 -13.89
CA ASP A 236 -2.02 -2.99 -13.89
C ASP A 236 -1.45 -4.22 -14.62
N PHE A 237 -0.76 -4.01 -15.74
CA PHE A 237 -0.15 -5.11 -16.46
C PHE A 237 0.91 -5.82 -15.62
N PHE A 238 1.87 -5.05 -15.09
CA PHE A 238 3.08 -5.63 -14.52
C PHE A 238 2.88 -6.12 -13.08
N TRP A 239 2.18 -5.36 -12.23
CA TRP A 239 1.93 -5.68 -10.80
C TRP A 239 0.54 -6.27 -10.53
N SER A 240 -0.20 -6.70 -11.55
CA SER A 240 -1.43 -7.47 -11.32
C SER A 240 -1.70 -8.50 -12.41
N THR A 241 -1.70 -8.13 -13.68
CA THR A 241 -2.10 -9.05 -14.76
C THR A 241 -1.08 -10.14 -15.06
N LEU A 242 0.23 -9.82 -15.02
CA LEU A 242 1.29 -10.80 -15.25
C LEU A 242 1.26 -11.93 -14.21
N GLY A 243 1.14 -11.60 -12.92
CA GLY A 243 1.06 -12.57 -11.82
C GLY A 243 -0.09 -13.57 -11.97
N ARG A 244 -1.22 -13.10 -12.51
CA ARG A 244 -2.45 -13.89 -12.69
C ARG A 244 -2.50 -14.70 -13.98
N SER A 245 -1.45 -14.65 -14.81
CA SER A 245 -1.42 -15.29 -16.12
C SER A 245 -1.17 -16.81 -16.07
N ALA A 246 -1.85 -17.53 -15.18
CA ALA A 246 -1.76 -18.99 -14.99
C ALA A 246 -0.30 -19.50 -14.96
N GLU A 247 0.05 -20.52 -15.77
CA GLU A 247 1.41 -21.08 -15.82
C GLU A 247 2.48 -20.02 -16.15
N VAL A 248 2.14 -18.98 -16.92
CA VAL A 248 3.06 -17.87 -17.20
C VAL A 248 3.26 -16.99 -15.96
N GLY A 249 2.23 -16.84 -15.12
CA GLY A 249 2.29 -16.10 -13.86
C GLY A 249 3.22 -16.76 -12.84
N SER A 250 3.22 -18.10 -12.74
CA SER A 250 4.16 -18.83 -11.88
C SER A 250 5.62 -18.64 -12.30
N ASP A 251 5.89 -18.54 -13.61
CA ASP A 251 7.23 -18.23 -14.12
C ASP A 251 7.60 -16.74 -13.96
N VAL A 252 6.60 -15.86 -13.88
CA VAL A 252 6.79 -14.42 -13.59
C VAL A 252 7.19 -14.19 -12.13
N GLY A 253 6.71 -14.99 -11.17
CA GLY A 253 7.24 -14.95 -9.79
C GLY A 253 8.76 -15.14 -9.75
N LEU A 254 9.27 -16.10 -10.54
CA LEU A 254 10.71 -16.31 -10.74
C LEU A 254 11.38 -15.15 -11.49
N ILE A 255 10.66 -14.46 -12.38
CA ILE A 255 11.15 -13.20 -12.98
C ILE A 255 11.28 -12.14 -11.89
N TYR A 256 10.27 -11.93 -11.04
CA TYR A 256 10.33 -10.98 -9.91
C TYR A 256 11.50 -11.27 -8.97
N ASP A 257 11.70 -12.54 -8.58
CA ASP A 257 12.85 -12.96 -7.79
C ASP A 257 14.18 -12.70 -8.52
N LYS A 258 14.21 -12.89 -9.85
CA LYS A 258 15.37 -12.57 -10.70
C LYS A 258 15.55 -11.08 -10.98
N LEU A 259 14.50 -10.24 -10.89
CA LEU A 259 14.60 -8.79 -10.99
C LEU A 259 15.36 -8.21 -9.77
N GLN A 260 15.40 -8.94 -8.65
CA GLN A 260 16.23 -8.62 -7.48
C GLN A 260 17.71 -9.01 -7.67
N ASP A 261 18.07 -9.74 -8.74
CA ASP A 261 19.45 -10.08 -9.11
C ASP A 261 19.89 -9.34 -10.38
N GLU A 262 20.85 -8.42 -10.25
CA GLU A 262 21.30 -7.55 -11.35
C GLU A 262 21.80 -8.32 -12.59
N LYS A 263 22.37 -9.52 -12.38
CA LYS A 263 22.93 -10.34 -13.46
C LYS A 263 21.82 -11.08 -14.22
N GLN A 264 20.79 -11.54 -13.53
CA GLN A 264 19.64 -12.20 -14.14
C GLN A 264 18.72 -11.19 -14.83
N LEU A 265 18.49 -10.03 -14.22
CA LEU A 265 17.79 -8.91 -14.85
C LEU A 265 18.42 -8.54 -16.20
N LYS A 266 19.74 -8.31 -16.24
CA LYS A 266 20.45 -7.98 -17.50
C LYS A 266 20.27 -9.04 -18.58
N LYS A 267 20.27 -10.32 -18.20
CA LYS A 267 20.02 -11.42 -19.15
C LYS A 267 18.58 -11.40 -19.67
N LEU A 268 17.61 -11.19 -18.79
CA LEU A 268 16.19 -11.12 -19.14
C LEU A 268 15.91 -9.93 -20.08
N LEU A 269 16.41 -8.74 -19.75
CA LEU A 269 16.25 -7.54 -20.59
C LEU A 269 16.92 -7.72 -21.95
N SER A 270 18.11 -8.34 -21.99
CA SER A 270 18.78 -8.66 -23.26
C SER A 270 17.96 -9.64 -24.10
N ALA A 271 17.36 -10.67 -23.49
CA ALA A 271 16.53 -11.64 -24.19
C ALA A 271 15.23 -11.00 -24.73
N LEU A 272 14.55 -10.17 -23.92
CA LEU A 272 13.36 -9.42 -24.32
C LEU A 272 13.66 -8.45 -25.46
N ALA A 273 14.71 -7.64 -25.32
CA ALA A 273 15.12 -6.68 -26.35
C ALA A 273 15.46 -7.39 -27.67
N HIS A 274 16.13 -8.54 -27.63
CA HIS A 274 16.45 -9.32 -28.83
C HIS A 274 15.21 -10.00 -29.44
N SER A 275 14.23 -10.40 -28.62
CA SER A 275 13.02 -11.10 -29.07
C SER A 275 12.00 -10.16 -29.71
N ILE A 276 11.83 -8.95 -29.16
CA ILE A 276 10.94 -7.89 -29.69
C ILE A 276 11.45 -7.38 -31.05
N VAL A 277 12.77 -7.40 -31.25
CA VAL A 277 13.42 -6.76 -32.39
C VAL A 277 13.63 -7.75 -33.56
N ASN A 278 13.25 -9.02 -33.39
CA ASN A 278 13.24 -10.00 -34.46
C ASN A 278 11.91 -10.00 -35.24
N LYS A 279 11.82 -9.10 -36.22
CA LYS A 279 11.21 -9.31 -37.55
C LYS A 279 11.62 -8.16 -38.49
N ASN A 280 12.66 -8.44 -39.28
CA ASN A 280 13.19 -7.71 -40.45
C ASN A 280 14.00 -6.39 -40.26
N SER A 281 15.19 -6.40 -40.88
CA SER A 281 16.14 -5.31 -41.21
C SER A 281 17.33 -5.07 -40.25
N LEU A 282 18.48 -4.69 -40.82
CA LEU A 282 19.78 -4.37 -40.17
C LEU A 282 19.71 -3.23 -39.13
N LEU A 283 18.61 -2.47 -39.09
CA LEU A 283 18.31 -1.45 -38.08
C LEU A 283 17.83 -2.06 -36.74
N SER A 284 17.66 -3.38 -36.69
CA SER A 284 17.23 -4.14 -35.51
C SER A 284 18.26 -4.08 -34.37
N GLY A 285 19.55 -4.30 -34.64
CA GLY A 285 20.58 -4.31 -33.58
C GLY A 285 20.67 -3.00 -32.78
N VAL A 286 20.61 -1.85 -33.46
CA VAL A 286 20.65 -0.52 -32.82
C VAL A 286 19.37 -0.25 -32.01
N LYS A 287 18.21 -0.69 -32.51
CA LYS A 287 16.93 -0.59 -31.78
C LYS A 287 16.88 -1.51 -30.56
N ALA A 288 17.45 -2.70 -30.65
CA ALA A 288 17.57 -3.62 -29.53
C ALA A 288 18.50 -3.06 -28.45
N GLU A 289 19.63 -2.44 -28.83
CA GLU A 289 20.53 -1.85 -27.84
C GLU A 289 19.94 -0.58 -27.21
N ALA A 290 19.21 0.24 -27.98
CA ALA A 290 18.48 1.39 -27.43
C ALA A 290 17.33 0.97 -26.49
N LEU A 291 16.58 -0.08 -26.86
CA LEU A 291 15.53 -0.65 -26.01
C LEU A 291 16.12 -1.32 -24.76
N LYS A 292 17.25 -2.02 -24.89
CA LYS A 292 17.97 -2.59 -23.76
C LYS A 292 18.50 -1.48 -22.85
N LEU A 293 19.10 -0.43 -23.39
CA LEU A 293 19.56 0.73 -22.62
C LEU A 293 18.38 1.39 -21.90
N LEU A 294 17.22 1.52 -22.56
CA LEU A 294 15.99 2.03 -21.97
C LEU A 294 15.51 1.15 -20.82
N LEU A 295 15.43 -0.16 -21.04
CA LEU A 295 15.04 -1.12 -20.00
C LEU A 295 16.06 -1.15 -18.85
N GLU A 296 17.36 -1.05 -19.12
CA GLU A 296 18.42 -1.00 -18.10
C GLU A 296 18.41 0.31 -17.32
N MET A 297 18.12 1.45 -17.95
CA MET A 297 18.02 2.75 -17.27
C MET A 297 16.81 2.83 -16.35
N THR A 298 15.71 2.16 -16.71
CA THR A 298 14.44 2.27 -15.98
C THR A 298 14.16 1.07 -15.06
N ILE A 299 14.65 -0.13 -15.37
CA ILE A 299 14.51 -1.35 -14.55
C ILE A 299 15.82 -1.68 -13.81
N GLY A 300 16.99 -1.36 -14.37
CA GLY A 300 18.28 -1.60 -13.69
C GLY A 300 18.51 -0.72 -12.45
N LYS A 301 17.87 0.45 -12.37
CA LYS A 301 17.80 1.26 -11.13
C LYS A 301 16.86 0.66 -10.08
N VAL A 302 15.91 -0.19 -10.48
CA VAL A 302 14.87 -0.79 -9.63
C VAL A 302 15.39 -1.99 -8.85
N ALA A 303 16.26 -2.80 -9.47
CA ALA A 303 16.91 -3.95 -8.83
C ALA A 303 17.73 -3.59 -7.57
N GLN A 304 18.00 -2.31 -7.33
CA GLN A 304 18.83 -1.84 -6.22
C GLN A 304 18.11 -1.01 -5.15
N HIS A 305 16.82 -0.69 -5.27
CA HIS A 305 16.27 0.41 -4.48
C HIS A 305 15.10 0.00 -3.57
N GLU A 306 15.11 0.61 -2.39
CA GLU A 306 14.39 0.27 -1.15
C GLU A 306 14.68 -1.08 -0.49
N ARG A 307 14.30 -2.23 -1.05
CA ARG A 307 14.34 -3.51 -0.30
C ARG A 307 15.77 -3.98 0.05
N HIS A 308 16.78 -3.53 -0.68
CA HIS A 308 18.20 -3.82 -0.43
C HIS A 308 18.97 -2.71 0.28
N VAL A 309 18.39 -1.50 0.41
CA VAL A 309 19.01 -0.38 1.14
C VAL A 309 18.52 -0.43 2.59
N THR A 310 19.29 -1.10 3.44
CA THR A 310 18.85 -1.50 4.78
C THR A 310 19.21 -0.49 5.87
N ALA A 311 20.06 0.48 5.55
CA ALA A 311 20.60 1.45 6.52
C ALA A 311 19.73 2.70 6.72
N THR A 312 18.81 3.00 5.81
CA THR A 312 17.94 4.19 5.88
C THR A 312 16.46 3.83 5.62
N PRO A 313 15.51 4.58 6.22
CA PRO A 313 14.08 4.35 5.99
C PRO A 313 13.65 4.58 4.53
N LEU A 314 14.30 5.55 3.86
CA LEU A 314 14.17 5.82 2.44
C LEU A 314 15.58 5.94 1.83
N SER A 315 15.79 5.36 0.66
CA SER A 315 16.96 5.66 -0.18
C SER A 315 16.86 7.07 -0.75
N ASP A 316 17.99 7.63 -1.20
CA ASP A 316 18.02 8.98 -1.78
C ASP A 316 17.08 9.10 -3.01
N ASN A 317 17.02 8.07 -3.85
CA ASN A 317 16.15 8.04 -5.02
C ASN A 317 14.66 8.01 -4.64
N ALA A 318 14.28 7.16 -3.67
CA ALA A 318 12.89 7.11 -3.20
C ALA A 318 12.49 8.41 -2.49
N LYS A 319 13.43 9.01 -1.75
CA LYS A 319 13.22 10.32 -1.14
C LYS A 319 13.01 11.41 -2.19
N GLU A 320 13.85 11.46 -3.24
CA GLU A 320 13.67 12.43 -4.34
C GLU A 320 12.32 12.26 -5.03
N GLY A 321 11.95 11.03 -5.39
CA GLY A 321 10.66 10.77 -6.03
C GLY A 321 9.47 11.02 -5.11
N PHE A 322 9.59 10.72 -3.81
CA PHE A 322 8.56 11.07 -2.82
C PHE A 322 8.37 12.59 -2.73
N PHE A 323 9.47 13.35 -2.67
CA PHE A 323 9.40 14.82 -2.70
C PHE A 323 8.77 15.32 -4.00
N HIS A 324 9.14 14.76 -5.15
CA HIS A 324 8.55 15.12 -6.43
C HIS A 324 7.03 14.89 -6.45
N TYR A 325 6.57 13.72 -6.00
CA TYR A 325 5.15 13.39 -5.96
C TYR A 325 4.38 14.30 -5.00
N VAL A 326 4.92 14.52 -3.79
CA VAL A 326 4.29 15.35 -2.75
C VAL A 326 4.20 16.81 -3.18
N GLU A 327 5.29 17.40 -3.66
CA GLU A 327 5.38 18.82 -4.05
C GLU A 327 4.66 19.15 -5.37
N GLY A 328 4.48 18.15 -6.24
CA GLY A 328 3.82 18.29 -7.54
C GLY A 328 2.41 17.69 -7.53
N PRO A 329 2.21 16.48 -8.09
CA PRO A 329 0.89 15.87 -8.28
C PRO A 329 -0.02 15.89 -7.04
N LEU A 330 0.48 15.50 -5.87
CA LEU A 330 -0.34 15.46 -4.65
C LEU A 330 -0.76 16.87 -4.21
N ARG A 331 0.17 17.83 -4.25
CA ARG A 331 -0.11 19.22 -3.91
C ARG A 331 -1.18 19.81 -4.83
N GLU A 332 -1.08 19.56 -6.13
CA GLU A 332 -2.07 20.03 -7.11
C GLU A 332 -3.43 19.34 -6.91
N HIS A 333 -3.47 18.06 -6.55
CA HIS A 333 -4.71 17.36 -6.21
C HIS A 333 -5.39 18.03 -5.01
N LEU A 334 -4.64 18.27 -3.92
CA LEU A 334 -5.16 18.98 -2.77
C LEU A 334 -5.66 20.37 -3.16
N LEU A 335 -4.85 21.17 -3.86
CA LEU A 335 -5.19 22.57 -4.17
C LEU A 335 -6.33 22.72 -5.19
N THR A 336 -6.58 21.69 -6.00
CA THR A 336 -7.74 21.65 -6.89
C THR A 336 -9.05 21.50 -6.12
N GLU A 337 -9.05 20.69 -5.06
CA GLU A 337 -10.22 20.52 -4.18
C GLU A 337 -10.29 21.57 -3.07
N ARG A 338 -9.14 22.17 -2.74
CA ARG A 338 -8.96 23.17 -1.68
C ARG A 338 -8.29 24.41 -2.25
N GLN A 339 -8.99 25.54 -2.26
CA GLN A 339 -8.40 26.81 -2.69
C GLN A 339 -7.14 27.21 -1.89
N THR A 340 -6.97 26.71 -0.67
CA THR A 340 -5.84 27.00 0.22
C THR A 340 -5.28 25.75 0.89
N MET A 341 -3.96 25.73 1.06
CA MET A 341 -3.22 24.70 1.81
C MET A 341 -3.59 24.77 3.32
N PRO A 342 -3.93 23.65 3.97
CA PRO A 342 -4.11 23.57 5.41
C PRO A 342 -2.85 24.03 6.17
N THR A 343 -3.02 24.62 7.35
CA THR A 343 -1.89 25.10 8.17
C THR A 343 -1.14 23.96 8.83
N GLU A 344 -1.79 22.81 9.02
CA GLU A 344 -1.18 21.58 9.51
C GLU A 344 -1.49 20.42 8.55
N VAL A 345 -0.44 19.75 8.07
CA VAL A 345 -0.56 18.59 7.19
C VAL A 345 0.20 17.42 7.78
N THR A 346 -0.46 16.26 7.80
CA THR A 346 0.14 14.96 8.09
C THR A 346 0.02 14.08 6.84
N LEU A 347 1.11 13.45 6.44
CA LEU A 347 1.16 12.47 5.35
C LEU A 347 1.34 11.06 5.93
N VAL A 348 0.58 10.10 5.39
CA VAL A 348 0.65 8.68 5.76
C VAL A 348 0.83 7.85 4.49
N PHE A 349 1.85 6.98 4.44
CA PHE A 349 2.10 6.09 3.30
C PHE A 349 2.70 4.72 3.69
N GLY A 350 2.72 3.73 2.77
CA GLY A 350 3.01 2.33 3.12
C GLY A 350 4.08 1.58 2.31
N HIS A 351 4.28 1.98 1.06
CA HIS A 351 5.02 1.28 0.00
C HIS A 351 6.39 0.61 0.32
N THR A 352 7.13 1.08 1.33
CA THR A 352 8.57 0.72 1.48
C THR A 352 8.85 -0.43 2.43
N HIS A 353 7.83 -0.97 3.10
CA HIS A 353 7.96 -1.97 4.17
C HIS A 353 8.76 -1.53 5.41
N LYS A 354 9.20 -0.26 5.45
CA LYS A 354 10.03 0.33 6.51
C LYS A 354 9.26 1.36 7.32
N PRO A 355 8.76 0.99 8.50
CA PRO A 355 7.94 1.87 9.30
C PRO A 355 8.83 3.00 9.88
N PHE A 356 8.59 4.28 9.50
CA PHE A 356 9.26 5.48 10.09
C PHE A 356 8.29 6.62 10.47
N GLU A 357 8.73 7.56 11.32
CA GLU A 357 8.03 8.80 11.68
C GLU A 357 9.01 9.96 11.60
N GLU A 358 8.75 10.95 10.75
CA GLU A 358 9.66 12.09 10.57
C GLU A 358 8.90 13.42 10.39
N VAL A 359 9.58 14.52 10.71
CA VAL A 359 9.17 15.85 10.23
C VAL A 359 9.91 16.10 8.92
N MET A 360 9.17 16.40 7.87
CA MET A 360 9.73 16.78 6.58
C MET A 360 9.23 18.17 6.17
N THR A 361 10.02 18.85 5.34
CA THR A 361 9.67 20.16 4.78
C THR A 361 9.55 20.02 3.28
N PHE A 362 8.34 20.22 2.77
CA PHE A 362 8.03 20.18 1.33
C PHE A 362 7.69 21.57 0.84
N LYS A 363 8.15 21.91 -0.37
CA LYS A 363 7.79 23.15 -1.04
C LYS A 363 6.27 23.23 -1.24
N GLY A 364 5.67 24.32 -0.78
CA GLY A 364 4.24 24.56 -0.89
C GLY A 364 3.39 23.92 0.21
N TYR A 365 4.01 23.27 1.20
CA TYR A 365 3.38 22.75 2.42
C TYR A 365 3.85 23.52 3.66
N PRO A 366 3.18 23.36 4.81
CA PRO A 366 3.65 23.88 6.09
C PRO A 366 5.07 23.40 6.45
N PRO A 367 5.90 24.23 7.12
CA PRO A 367 7.32 23.98 7.33
C PRO A 367 7.66 22.76 8.22
N HIS A 368 6.65 22.10 8.81
CA HIS A 368 6.79 20.92 9.66
C HIS A 368 5.72 19.88 9.34
N THR A 369 5.72 19.39 8.09
CA THR A 369 4.78 18.35 7.68
C THR A 369 5.16 17.04 8.35
N LYS A 370 4.22 16.45 9.10
CA LYS A 370 4.43 15.15 9.77
C LYS A 370 4.31 14.06 8.73
N VAL A 371 5.25 13.12 8.70
CA VAL A 371 5.24 12.00 7.76
C VAL A 371 5.31 10.70 8.54
N TYR A 372 4.38 9.81 8.26
CA TYR A 372 4.31 8.47 8.82
C TYR A 372 4.39 7.45 7.69
N ASN A 373 5.24 6.45 7.87
CA ASN A 373 5.24 5.26 7.06
C ASN A 373 4.75 4.06 7.88
N THR A 374 3.75 3.35 7.36
CA THR A 374 3.15 2.15 7.98
C THR A 374 4.07 0.93 7.89
N GLY A 375 5.06 0.93 7.02
CA GLY A 375 5.88 -0.25 6.74
C GLY A 375 5.04 -1.35 6.09
N GLY A 376 5.38 -2.61 6.35
CA GLY A 376 4.74 -3.75 5.69
C GLY A 376 4.83 -5.02 6.51
N TRP A 377 4.01 -6.00 6.11
CA TRP A 377 3.80 -7.24 6.84
C TRP A 377 4.43 -8.44 6.14
N VAL A 378 5.46 -8.19 5.33
CA VAL A 378 6.08 -9.16 4.43
C VAL A 378 7.50 -9.46 4.89
N VAL A 379 7.90 -10.72 4.75
CA VAL A 379 9.27 -11.19 4.95
C VAL A 379 9.85 -11.57 3.60
N ASP A 380 10.65 -10.67 3.03
CA ASP A 380 11.21 -10.77 1.68
C ASP A 380 12.75 -10.79 1.65
N THR A 381 13.40 -10.85 2.82
CA THR A 381 14.86 -10.94 2.94
C THR A 381 15.31 -12.21 3.67
N GLN A 382 16.42 -12.80 3.23
CA GLN A 382 17.00 -13.99 3.85
C GLN A 382 17.61 -13.73 5.24
N GLN A 383 17.77 -12.47 5.62
CA GLN A 383 18.31 -12.04 6.91
C GLN A 383 17.41 -10.94 7.48
N THR A 384 17.36 -10.85 8.80
CA THR A 384 16.61 -9.82 9.52
C THR A 384 17.08 -8.43 9.12
N GLN A 385 16.14 -7.56 8.78
CA GLN A 385 16.38 -6.15 8.49
C GLN A 385 15.75 -5.28 9.58
N PRO A 386 16.55 -4.66 10.47
CA PRO A 386 16.02 -3.89 11.60
C PRO A 386 15.07 -2.74 11.25
N MET A 387 15.16 -2.25 10.02
CA MET A 387 14.29 -1.21 9.49
C MET A 387 12.99 -1.74 8.91
N HIS A 388 12.86 -3.04 8.61
CA HIS A 388 11.63 -3.64 8.10
C HIS A 388 10.65 -3.90 9.25
N GLY A 389 9.36 -3.85 8.96
CA GLY A 389 8.30 -4.23 9.90
C GLY A 389 6.98 -3.54 9.64
N GLY A 390 5.98 -3.83 10.48
CA GLY A 390 4.63 -3.33 10.33
C GLY A 390 4.23 -2.35 11.43
N ALA A 391 3.52 -1.30 11.04
CA ALA A 391 2.92 -0.31 11.92
C ALA A 391 1.50 0.04 11.48
N ILE A 392 0.73 0.52 12.45
CA ILE A 392 -0.64 0.99 12.24
C ILE A 392 -0.66 2.46 12.62
N ILE A 393 -1.14 3.31 11.72
CA ILE A 393 -1.30 4.73 12.03
C ILE A 393 -2.72 4.94 12.56
N LEU A 394 -2.79 5.47 13.78
CA LEU A 394 -4.02 5.81 14.46
C LEU A 394 -4.23 7.31 14.37
N VAL A 395 -5.47 7.73 14.17
CA VAL A 395 -5.85 9.15 14.10
C VAL A 395 -7.07 9.41 14.97
N ASP A 396 -7.05 10.48 15.76
CA ASP A 396 -8.15 10.89 16.63
C ASP A 396 -9.19 11.78 15.95
N GLU A 397 -10.22 12.21 16.67
CA GLU A 397 -11.29 13.09 16.16
C GLU A 397 -10.82 14.49 15.77
N ASN A 398 -9.67 14.93 16.30
CA ASN A 398 -9.07 16.21 15.97
C ASN A 398 -7.96 16.04 14.92
N LEU A 399 -7.84 14.87 14.29
CA LEU A 399 -6.81 14.55 13.31
C LEU A 399 -5.36 14.58 13.84
N HIS A 400 -5.16 14.34 15.13
CA HIS A 400 -3.84 14.00 15.68
C HIS A 400 -3.49 12.56 15.32
N ALA A 401 -2.30 12.36 14.76
CA ALA A 401 -1.82 11.05 14.34
C ALA A 401 -0.71 10.52 15.26
N ALA A 402 -0.74 9.22 15.51
CA ALA A 402 0.33 8.49 16.20
C ALA A 402 0.51 7.11 15.55
N SER A 403 1.70 6.55 15.71
CA SER A 403 2.09 5.27 15.15
C SER A 403 2.11 4.21 16.24
N LEU A 404 1.40 3.12 15.99
CA LEU A 404 1.50 1.88 16.74
C LEU A 404 2.44 0.96 15.96
N ARG A 405 3.72 1.00 16.31
CA ARG A 405 4.76 0.11 15.77
C ARG A 405 4.50 -1.29 16.31
N MET A 406 3.95 -2.16 15.48
CA MET A 406 3.57 -3.51 15.88
C MET A 406 4.82 -4.38 15.96
N TYR A 407 5.71 -4.29 14.97
CA TYR A 407 7.03 -4.90 15.07
C TYR A 407 8.05 -4.20 14.17
N ASN A 408 9.32 -4.43 14.48
CA ASN A 408 10.43 -4.33 13.54
C ASN A 408 11.11 -5.70 13.54
N GLU A 409 11.68 -6.12 12.41
CA GLU A 409 12.48 -7.34 12.42
C GLU A 409 13.70 -7.16 13.34
N ALA A 410 14.06 -8.23 14.04
CA ALA A 410 15.21 -8.22 14.93
C ALA A 410 15.79 -9.62 15.04
N THR A 411 17.05 -9.69 15.45
CA THR A 411 17.71 -10.96 15.77
C THR A 411 17.22 -11.55 17.08
N GLU A 412 16.90 -10.70 18.06
CA GLU A 412 16.43 -11.09 19.38
C GLU A 412 14.91 -10.91 19.48
N ALA A 413 14.23 -11.91 20.04
CA ALA A 413 12.76 -11.92 20.13
C ALA A 413 12.19 -10.79 21.01
N ASP A 414 12.93 -10.33 22.01
CA ASP A 414 12.51 -9.24 22.91
C ASP A 414 12.46 -7.86 22.22
N HIS A 415 13.14 -7.71 21.08
CA HIS A 415 13.13 -6.50 20.27
C HIS A 415 11.91 -6.38 19.34
N TYR A 416 11.06 -7.41 19.23
CA TYR A 416 9.77 -7.36 18.51
C TYR A 416 8.64 -6.70 19.33
N ALA A 417 8.98 -6.08 20.47
CA ALA A 417 8.01 -5.44 21.36
C ALA A 417 7.22 -4.34 20.64
N VAL A 418 5.88 -4.42 20.73
CA VAL A 418 4.97 -3.36 20.27
C VAL A 418 5.31 -2.05 20.97
N LYS A 419 5.31 -0.91 20.27
CA LYS A 419 5.57 0.41 20.87
C LYS A 419 4.70 1.50 20.24
N VAL A 420 4.37 2.52 21.04
CA VAL A 420 3.72 3.72 20.54
C VAL A 420 4.76 4.80 20.30
N THR A 421 4.78 5.30 19.07
CA THR A 421 5.67 6.34 18.57
C THR A 421 4.84 7.48 17.97
N SER A 422 5.44 8.65 17.91
CA SER A 422 4.86 9.81 17.23
C SER A 422 5.99 10.65 16.69
N VAL A 423 5.68 11.49 15.71
CA VAL A 423 6.60 12.55 15.33
C VAL A 423 6.82 13.47 16.55
N THR A 424 8.05 13.55 17.04
CA THR A 424 8.43 14.42 18.16
C THR A 424 9.20 15.62 17.64
N GLN A 425 8.87 16.81 18.16
CA GLN A 425 9.61 18.04 17.90
C GLN A 425 10.09 18.61 19.23
N GLU A 426 11.38 18.95 19.30
CA GLU A 426 11.94 19.62 20.47
C GLU A 426 11.20 20.94 20.73
N GLY A 427 10.83 21.18 21.99
CA GLY A 427 10.15 22.41 22.42
C GLY A 427 8.64 22.46 22.22
N LEU A 428 8.01 21.45 21.60
CA LEU A 428 6.55 21.36 21.53
C LEU A 428 5.97 20.47 22.65
N PRO A 429 4.78 20.82 23.19
CA PRO A 429 4.04 19.95 24.11
C PRO A 429 3.80 18.58 23.48
N LYS A 430 3.88 17.52 24.29
CA LYS A 430 3.53 16.17 23.83
C LYS A 430 2.05 16.11 23.46
N ASP A 431 1.78 15.54 22.30
CA ASP A 431 0.42 15.35 21.78
C ASP A 431 -0.44 14.56 22.80
N PRO A 432 -1.62 15.08 23.21
CA PRO A 432 -2.51 14.37 24.13
C PRO A 432 -2.92 12.98 23.64
N PHE A 433 -3.09 12.81 22.32
CA PHE A 433 -3.47 11.53 21.74
C PHE A 433 -2.34 10.51 21.86
N TYR A 434 -1.09 10.89 21.52
CA TYR A 434 0.09 10.06 21.74
C TYR A 434 0.23 9.64 23.21
N THR A 435 0.05 10.60 24.12
CA THR A 435 0.18 10.37 25.57
C THR A 435 -0.85 9.35 26.05
N ARG A 436 -2.09 9.45 25.58
CA ARG A 436 -3.15 8.47 25.86
C ARG A 436 -2.76 7.09 25.32
N LEU A 437 -2.45 6.96 24.03
CA LEU A 437 -2.11 5.67 23.43
C LEU A 437 -0.94 4.98 24.15
N LYS A 438 0.10 5.74 24.49
CA LYS A 438 1.24 5.23 25.26
C LYS A 438 0.86 4.69 26.63
N SER A 439 -0.17 5.26 27.27
CA SER A 439 -0.67 4.76 28.56
C SER A 439 -1.50 3.48 28.43
N LEU A 440 -2.10 3.23 27.26
CA LEU A 440 -2.96 2.07 27.00
C LEU A 440 -2.18 0.85 26.49
N VAL A 441 -1.05 1.07 25.81
CA VAL A 441 -0.22 0.00 25.25
C VAL A 441 0.88 -0.39 26.25
N ASN A 442 0.74 -1.58 26.83
CA ASN A 442 1.77 -2.18 27.68
C ASN A 442 2.40 -3.39 26.95
N PRO A 443 3.63 -3.28 26.42
CA PRO A 443 4.24 -4.33 25.60
C PRO A 443 4.45 -5.67 26.34
N LYS A 444 4.41 -5.64 27.68
CA LYS A 444 4.62 -6.83 28.53
C LYS A 444 3.33 -7.53 28.94
N SER A 445 2.16 -6.97 28.63
CA SER A 445 0.88 -7.60 28.96
C SER A 445 0.22 -8.19 27.72
N LEU A 446 -0.71 -9.12 27.94
CA LEU A 446 -1.63 -9.55 26.90
C LEU A 446 -2.51 -8.36 26.45
N PRO A 447 -2.91 -8.30 25.16
CA PRO A 447 -2.50 -9.19 24.07
C PRO A 447 -1.12 -8.88 23.45
N TRP A 448 -0.51 -7.74 23.78
CA TRP A 448 0.69 -7.19 23.15
C TRP A 448 1.91 -8.14 23.20
N SER A 449 2.20 -8.72 24.38
CA SER A 449 3.35 -9.62 24.53
C SER A 449 3.22 -10.88 23.68
N HIS A 450 2.00 -11.38 23.52
CA HIS A 450 1.71 -12.57 22.73
C HIS A 450 1.79 -12.29 21.23
N PHE A 451 1.37 -11.10 20.80
CA PHE A 451 1.62 -10.65 19.43
C PHE A 451 3.12 -10.62 19.12
N SER A 452 3.94 -10.00 19.98
CA SER A 452 5.39 -9.89 19.80
C SER A 452 6.10 -11.25 19.74
N GLU A 453 5.66 -12.22 20.56
CA GLU A 453 6.18 -13.59 20.51
C GLU A 453 5.83 -14.29 19.19
N ILE A 454 4.56 -14.23 18.77
CA ILE A 454 4.10 -14.88 17.54
C ILE A 454 4.78 -14.29 16.31
N VAL A 455 4.88 -12.96 16.21
CA VAL A 455 5.51 -12.35 15.04
C VAL A 455 7.00 -12.67 14.94
N ALA A 456 7.73 -12.75 16.06
CA ALA A 456 9.14 -13.15 16.06
C ALA A 456 9.34 -14.58 15.55
N GLN A 457 8.44 -15.50 15.92
CA GLN A 457 8.45 -16.88 15.44
C GLN A 457 8.13 -16.95 13.94
N GLU A 458 7.08 -16.26 13.50
CA GLU A 458 6.60 -16.30 12.12
C GLU A 458 7.55 -15.62 11.13
N VAL A 459 8.26 -14.57 11.56
CA VAL A 459 9.34 -13.95 10.77
C VAL A 459 10.49 -14.94 10.57
N THR A 460 10.96 -15.56 11.66
CA THR A 460 12.04 -16.56 11.59
C THR A 460 11.66 -17.72 10.66
N HIS A 461 10.44 -18.24 10.81
CA HIS A 461 9.94 -19.35 9.99
C HIS A 461 9.87 -19.00 8.50
N ARG A 462 9.39 -17.80 8.14
CA ARG A 462 9.36 -17.36 6.73
C ARG A 462 10.74 -17.12 6.14
N MET A 463 11.70 -16.64 6.93
CA MET A 463 13.09 -16.53 6.47
C MET A 463 13.70 -17.89 6.15
N GLU A 464 13.39 -18.92 6.93
CA GLU A 464 13.82 -20.30 6.65
C GLU A 464 13.21 -20.81 5.35
N ILE A 465 11.91 -20.66 5.16
CA ILE A 465 11.21 -21.00 3.91
C ILE A 465 11.84 -20.27 2.72
N LEU A 466 12.09 -18.96 2.84
CA LEU A 466 12.68 -18.17 1.76
C LEU A 466 14.09 -18.66 1.40
N ARG A 467 14.91 -18.98 2.40
CA ARG A 467 16.24 -19.57 2.16
C ARG A 467 16.14 -20.92 1.47
N GLU A 468 15.20 -21.78 1.86
CA GLU A 468 15.01 -23.08 1.21
C GLU A 468 14.60 -22.91 -0.26
N ARG A 469 13.65 -22.01 -0.55
CA ARG A 469 13.19 -21.72 -1.93
C ARG A 469 14.31 -21.18 -2.82
N ILE A 470 15.11 -20.24 -2.32
CA ILE A 470 16.23 -19.65 -3.09
C ILE A 470 17.32 -20.69 -3.40
N ASN A 471 17.47 -21.71 -2.55
CA ASN A 471 18.47 -22.77 -2.73
C ASN A 471 17.95 -23.99 -3.49
N GLN A 472 16.68 -24.02 -3.90
CA GLN A 472 16.13 -25.05 -4.78
C GLN A 472 16.34 -24.61 -6.25
N ASP A 473 17.38 -25.17 -6.89
CA ASP A 473 17.71 -25.01 -8.31
C ASP A 473 16.73 -25.76 -9.24
#